data_AF-A0A935XFF4-F1
#
_entry.id   AF-A0A935XFF4-F1
#
_cell.length_a   1.000
_cell.length_b   1.000
_cell.length_c   1.000
_cell.angle_alpha   90.00
_cell.angle_beta   90.00
_cell.angle_gamma   90.00
#
_symmetry.space_group_name_H-M   'P 1'
#
loop_
_entity.id
_entity.type
_entity.pdbx_description
1 polymer ?
#
loop_
_entity_poly.entity_id
_entity_poly.type
_entity_poly.pdbx_seq_one_letter_code
_entity_poly.pdbx_strand_id
1 'polypeptide(L)'
;MIPARVSRRLVLAHAAIAVLTAVACHREGAPASASRDVSQAAAVRAVPLSTARELAENSSAAASVARPGLIFGTNDSGYDAVLFAFDTTGADRGRWRLQGATNRDWEAVAVARCELGGDTWCVLVGDVGDNAGEREHVTIYRVPEPAPIGAGEEGTLVPDVLTVRYDDGPHNVESLVVAPDGSLLLVTKEAARAGKGRVRPTMVYRVAPPAWGATRRPLP
;
A
#
# COMPACT_ATOMS: atom_id res chain seq x y z
N MET A 1 -97.23 16.70 13.19
CA MET A 1 -97.65 17.52 14.34
C MET A 1 -96.56 18.55 14.59
N ILE A 2 -96.87 19.85 14.73
CA ILE A 2 -95.89 20.96 14.82
C ILE A 2 -96.33 21.88 15.97
N PRO A 3 -95.49 22.11 16.98
CA PRO A 3 -94.74 23.38 17.09
C PRO A 3 -93.24 23.14 17.42
N ALA A 4 -92.24 23.90 16.97
CA ALA A 4 -92.09 25.34 16.76
C ALA A 4 -92.01 26.17 18.06
N ARG A 5 -90.78 26.49 18.54
CA ARG A 5 -90.53 27.75 19.29
C ARG A 5 -89.07 28.21 19.32
N VAL A 6 -88.94 29.48 18.96
CA VAL A 6 -87.76 30.36 18.92
C VAL A 6 -87.12 30.57 20.30
N SER A 7 -85.79 30.73 20.32
CA SER A 7 -85.13 31.70 21.22
C SER A 7 -83.93 32.39 20.54
N ARG A 8 -84.04 33.70 20.25
CA ARG A 8 -82.90 34.56 19.88
C ARG A 8 -82.18 35.04 21.14
N ARG A 9 -80.85 35.18 21.11
CA ARG A 9 -80.13 36.32 21.73
C ARG A 9 -78.90 36.72 20.91
N LEU A 10 -78.69 38.03 20.79
CA LEU A 10 -77.41 38.69 20.47
C LEU A 10 -76.61 38.81 21.80
N VAL A 11 -75.35 39.29 21.89
CA VAL A 11 -74.39 39.90 20.95
C VAL A 11 -73.02 39.19 21.20
N LEU A 12 -71.78 39.65 20.92
CA LEU A 12 -71.16 40.91 20.45
C LEU A 12 -69.86 40.54 19.68
N ALA A 13 -69.36 41.42 18.82
CA ALA A 13 -68.06 41.25 18.16
C ALA A 13 -66.89 41.72 19.05
N HIS A 14 -65.70 41.15 18.84
CA HIS A 14 -64.39 41.78 19.07
C HIS A 14 -63.45 41.30 17.95
N ALA A 15 -62.80 42.22 17.25
CA ALA A 15 -61.78 41.90 16.25
C ALA A 15 -60.39 42.03 16.90
N ALA A 16 -59.54 41.01 16.70
CA ALA A 16 -58.14 41.04 17.11
C ALA A 16 -57.25 41.01 15.86
N ILE A 17 -56.33 41.96 15.75
CA ILE A 17 -55.47 42.15 14.58
C ILE A 17 -54.26 41.22 14.68
N ALA A 18 -54.04 40.39 13.66
CA ALA A 18 -52.85 39.55 13.56
C ALA A 18 -51.63 40.37 13.08
N VAL A 19 -50.72 40.70 14.00
CA VAL A 19 -49.45 41.35 13.68
C VAL A 19 -48.41 40.28 13.35
N LEU A 20 -48.12 40.11 12.05
CA LEU A 20 -47.05 39.23 11.56
C LEU A 20 -45.69 39.95 11.62
N THR A 21 -44.93 39.72 12.69
CA THR A 21 -43.52 40.13 12.79
C THR A 21 -42.65 39.20 11.96
N ALA A 22 -42.22 39.64 10.78
CA ALA A 22 -41.28 38.90 9.95
C ALA A 22 -39.89 38.86 10.61
N VAL A 23 -39.51 37.71 11.16
CA VAL A 23 -38.17 37.50 11.74
C VAL A 23 -37.15 37.42 10.59
N ALA A 24 -36.42 38.52 10.37
CA ALA A 24 -35.37 38.60 9.38
C ALA A 24 -34.13 37.78 9.83
N CYS A 25 -34.04 36.53 9.38
CA CYS A 25 -32.90 35.65 9.66
C CYS A 25 -31.59 36.29 9.21
N HIS A 26 -30.79 36.78 10.17
CA HIS A 26 -29.41 37.14 9.92
C HIS A 26 -28.65 35.88 9.52
N ARG A 27 -28.19 35.82 8.27
CA ARG A 27 -27.14 34.88 7.88
C ARG A 27 -25.83 35.45 8.38
N GLU A 28 -25.32 34.90 9.48
CA GLU A 28 -23.93 35.09 9.87
C GLU A 28 -23.04 34.69 8.69
N GLY A 29 -22.07 35.55 8.35
CA GLY A 29 -21.20 35.32 7.21
C GLY A 29 -20.37 34.06 7.43
N ALA A 30 -20.47 33.08 6.52
CA ALA A 30 -19.62 31.91 6.58
C ALA A 30 -18.14 32.35 6.60
N PRO A 31 -17.30 31.81 7.51
CA PRO A 31 -15.91 32.20 7.58
C PRO A 31 -15.24 31.92 6.23
N ALA A 32 -14.56 32.93 5.67
CA ALA A 32 -13.91 32.81 4.38
C ALA A 32 -12.96 31.61 4.39
N SER A 33 -13.13 30.69 3.44
CA SER A 33 -12.29 29.51 3.34
C SER A 33 -10.86 29.94 3.01
N ALA A 34 -10.00 29.99 4.02
CA ALA A 34 -8.58 30.18 3.86
C ALA A 34 -8.05 29.08 2.94
N SER A 35 -7.79 29.43 1.68
CA SER A 35 -7.17 28.55 0.72
C SER A 35 -5.81 28.15 1.28
N ARG A 36 -5.66 26.88 1.65
CA ARG A 36 -4.34 26.33 1.97
C ARG A 36 -3.54 26.40 0.69
N ASP A 37 -2.58 27.31 0.66
CA ASP A 37 -1.72 27.52 -0.49
C ASP A 37 -0.77 26.32 -0.59
N VAL A 38 -1.18 25.31 -1.35
CA VAL A 38 -0.43 24.06 -1.50
C VAL A 38 0.72 24.34 -2.46
N SER A 39 1.89 24.65 -1.88
CA SER A 39 3.14 24.79 -2.60
C SER A 39 3.51 23.47 -3.29
N GLN A 40 3.11 23.31 -4.54
CA GLN A 40 3.59 22.23 -5.38
C GLN A 40 5.12 22.32 -5.47
N ALA A 41 5.80 21.20 -5.23
CA ALA A 41 7.23 21.12 -5.43
C ALA A 41 7.53 21.27 -6.93
N ALA A 42 8.08 22.42 -7.33
CA ALA A 42 8.33 22.82 -8.72
C ALA A 42 9.37 21.97 -9.48
N ALA A 43 9.76 20.82 -8.94
CA ALA A 43 10.73 19.86 -9.47
C ALA A 43 10.17 18.44 -9.65
N VAL A 44 8.87 18.20 -9.44
CA VAL A 44 8.25 16.90 -9.70
C VAL A 44 8.21 16.64 -11.21
N ARG A 45 9.00 15.67 -11.68
CA ARG A 45 9.01 15.20 -13.07
C ARG A 45 8.36 13.82 -13.16
N ALA A 46 7.29 13.70 -13.95
CA ALA A 46 6.76 12.41 -14.35
C ALA A 46 7.68 11.72 -15.37
N VAL A 47 7.88 10.42 -15.23
CA VAL A 47 8.65 9.56 -16.15
C VAL A 47 7.82 8.30 -16.40
N PRO A 48 7.21 8.12 -17.59
CA PRO A 48 6.35 6.97 -17.86
C PRO A 48 7.18 5.74 -18.25
N LEU A 49 6.89 4.59 -17.63
CA LEU A 49 7.51 3.29 -17.95
C LEU A 49 6.94 2.67 -19.25
N SER A 50 6.85 3.49 -20.30
CA SER A 50 6.11 3.24 -21.55
C SER A 50 6.59 2.05 -22.40
N THR A 51 7.74 1.46 -22.03
CA THR A 51 8.35 0.29 -22.68
C THR A 51 8.18 -1.00 -21.86
N ALA A 52 8.27 -0.92 -20.52
CA ALA A 52 8.10 -2.05 -19.60
C ALA A 52 6.61 -2.42 -19.38
N ARG A 53 5.89 -2.69 -20.47
CA ARG A 53 4.40 -2.75 -20.52
C ARG A 53 3.75 -3.85 -19.68
N GLU A 54 4.50 -4.88 -19.30
CA GLU A 54 4.01 -5.96 -18.43
C GLU A 54 4.18 -5.67 -16.94
N LEU A 55 4.87 -4.57 -16.58
CA LEU A 55 4.85 -4.00 -15.25
C LEU A 55 3.66 -3.03 -15.15
N ALA A 56 2.47 -3.61 -14.99
CA ALA A 56 1.19 -2.92 -15.11
C ALA A 56 0.65 -2.39 -13.77
N GLU A 57 0.87 -3.12 -12.66
CA GLU A 57 0.41 -2.77 -11.31
C GLU A 57 1.62 -2.76 -10.35
N ASN A 58 2.54 -1.79 -10.52
CA ASN A 58 3.79 -1.78 -9.76
C ASN A 58 3.60 -1.44 -8.28
N SER A 59 3.53 -2.46 -7.43
CA SER A 59 3.43 -2.35 -5.97
C SER A 59 4.70 -1.80 -5.31
N SER A 60 5.88 -2.25 -5.75
CA SER A 60 7.14 -2.01 -5.04
C SER A 60 8.29 -1.59 -5.95
N ALA A 61 9.33 -0.95 -5.39
CA ALA A 61 10.53 -0.60 -6.13
C ALA A 61 11.77 -0.43 -5.24
N ALA A 62 12.95 -0.75 -5.78
CA ALA A 62 14.25 -0.42 -5.16
C ALA A 62 15.31 -0.04 -6.21
N ALA A 63 16.11 0.98 -5.93
CA ALA A 63 17.24 1.35 -6.79
C ALA A 63 18.42 0.38 -6.63
N SER A 64 19.10 0.06 -7.73
CA SER A 64 20.36 -0.69 -7.67
C SER A 64 21.47 0.16 -7.04
N VAL A 65 22.22 -0.44 -6.11
CA VAL A 65 23.45 0.14 -5.57
C VAL A 65 24.65 -0.19 -6.48
N ALA A 66 24.63 -1.32 -7.18
CA ALA A 66 25.68 -1.72 -8.12
C ALA A 66 25.68 -0.88 -9.41
N ARG A 67 24.50 -0.42 -9.85
CA ARG A 67 24.27 0.24 -11.14
C ARG A 67 23.39 1.48 -10.98
N PRO A 68 24.00 2.64 -10.65
CA PRO A 68 23.28 3.89 -10.45
C PRO A 68 22.37 4.25 -11.64
N GLY A 69 21.11 4.58 -11.35
CA GLY A 69 20.09 4.87 -12.36
C GLY A 69 19.24 3.68 -12.81
N LEU A 70 19.59 2.45 -12.40
CA LEU A 70 18.73 1.27 -12.53
C LEU A 70 17.79 1.13 -11.32
N ILE A 71 16.54 0.75 -11.57
CA ILE A 71 15.50 0.50 -10.58
C ILE A 71 14.90 -0.89 -10.85
N PHE A 72 14.71 -1.66 -9.80
CA PHE A 72 13.96 -2.92 -9.81
C PHE A 72 12.52 -2.69 -9.33
N GLY A 73 11.56 -3.44 -9.87
CA GLY A 73 10.16 -3.39 -9.48
C GLY A 73 9.41 -4.69 -9.74
N THR A 74 8.16 -4.78 -9.25
CA THR A 74 7.30 -5.97 -9.31
C THR A 74 5.85 -5.57 -9.49
N ASN A 75 5.07 -6.43 -10.15
CA ASN A 75 3.61 -6.33 -10.07
C ASN A 75 3.09 -6.80 -8.70
N ASP A 76 1.95 -6.23 -8.31
CA ASP A 76 1.02 -6.73 -7.30
C ASP A 76 0.47 -8.14 -7.67
N SER A 77 -0.33 -8.71 -6.77
CA SER A 77 -1.13 -9.92 -6.89
C SER A 77 -1.82 -10.13 -8.24
N GLY A 78 -1.99 -11.41 -8.64
CA GLY A 78 -2.66 -11.80 -9.89
C GLY A 78 -1.77 -11.80 -11.14
N TYR A 79 -0.53 -11.33 -11.05
CA TYR A 79 0.47 -11.38 -12.11
C TYR A 79 1.48 -12.53 -11.93
N ASP A 80 2.28 -12.80 -12.97
CA ASP A 80 3.38 -13.75 -12.93
C ASP A 80 4.48 -13.33 -11.92
N ALA A 81 5.19 -14.31 -11.37
CA ALA A 81 6.33 -14.11 -10.44
C ALA A 81 7.58 -13.60 -11.17
N VAL A 82 7.57 -12.33 -11.60
CA VAL A 82 8.60 -11.69 -12.42
C VAL A 82 9.19 -10.46 -11.73
N LEU A 83 10.52 -10.44 -11.65
CA LEU A 83 11.30 -9.27 -11.29
C LEU A 83 11.57 -8.44 -12.55
N PHE A 84 11.19 -7.16 -12.55
CA PHE A 84 11.45 -6.23 -13.65
C PHE A 84 12.59 -5.27 -13.31
N ALA A 85 13.27 -4.75 -14.32
CA ALA A 85 14.22 -3.65 -14.19
C ALA A 85 13.97 -2.57 -15.25
N PHE A 86 14.03 -1.31 -14.84
CA PHE A 86 13.89 -0.13 -15.68
C PHE A 86 14.89 0.95 -15.25
N ASP A 87 15.21 1.91 -16.13
CA ASP A 87 16.09 3.03 -15.76
C ASP A 87 15.31 4.33 -15.46
N THR A 88 16.00 5.33 -14.92
CA THR A 88 15.44 6.64 -14.57
C THR A 88 14.94 7.47 -15.76
N THR A 89 15.06 6.97 -16.99
CA THR A 89 14.41 7.55 -18.18
C THR A 89 13.06 6.89 -18.52
N GLY A 90 12.72 5.78 -17.86
CA GLY A 90 11.54 4.97 -18.12
C GLY A 90 11.75 3.91 -19.21
N ALA A 91 13.01 3.62 -19.56
CA ALA A 91 13.37 2.57 -20.50
C ALA A 91 13.45 1.19 -19.81
N ASP A 92 12.84 0.19 -20.45
CA ASP A 92 12.89 -1.21 -20.05
C ASP A 92 14.31 -1.78 -20.16
N ARG A 93 14.81 -2.32 -19.04
CA ARG A 93 16.14 -2.93 -18.92
C ARG A 93 16.08 -4.44 -18.80
N GLY A 94 14.88 -5.03 -18.73
CA GLY A 94 14.65 -6.47 -18.77
C GLY A 94 13.81 -7.00 -17.62
N ARG A 95 13.54 -8.31 -17.71
CA ARG A 95 12.66 -9.06 -16.81
C ARG A 95 13.19 -10.48 -16.56
N TRP A 96 12.99 -10.97 -15.34
CA TRP A 96 13.41 -12.31 -14.93
C TRP A 96 12.31 -13.00 -14.14
N ARG A 97 11.82 -14.14 -14.64
CA ARG A 97 10.90 -14.99 -13.88
C ARG A 97 11.65 -15.68 -12.74
N LEU A 98 11.09 -15.66 -11.54
CA LEU A 98 11.68 -16.36 -10.39
C LEU A 98 11.24 -17.84 -10.42
N GLN A 99 12.19 -18.76 -10.58
CA GLN A 99 11.90 -20.18 -10.75
C GLN A 99 11.26 -20.76 -9.48
N GLY A 100 10.08 -21.35 -9.62
CA GLY A 100 9.34 -21.97 -8.51
C GLY A 100 8.68 -20.99 -7.54
N ALA A 101 8.82 -19.68 -7.77
CA ALA A 101 8.13 -18.66 -7.00
C ALA A 101 6.67 -18.50 -7.45
N THR A 102 5.84 -17.95 -6.57
CA THR A 102 4.47 -17.52 -6.88
C THR A 102 4.27 -16.10 -6.35
N ASN A 103 3.49 -15.31 -7.09
CA ASN A 103 3.01 -14.00 -6.66
C ASN A 103 1.58 -14.16 -6.11
N ARG A 104 1.45 -14.09 -4.78
CA ARG A 104 0.16 -14.05 -4.09
C ARG A 104 -0.20 -12.61 -3.71
N ASP A 105 0.76 -11.88 -3.15
CA ASP A 105 0.62 -10.50 -2.67
C ASP A 105 2.06 -9.91 -2.60
N TRP A 106 2.70 -9.69 -3.76
CA TRP A 106 4.07 -9.14 -3.85
C TRP A 106 4.05 -7.62 -3.60
N GLU A 107 4.30 -7.21 -2.36
CA GLU A 107 4.19 -5.82 -1.89
C GLU A 107 5.55 -5.21 -1.47
N ALA A 108 6.69 -5.87 -1.70
CA ALA A 108 8.01 -5.32 -1.32
C ALA A 108 9.20 -5.79 -2.18
N VAL A 109 10.15 -4.89 -2.45
CA VAL A 109 11.46 -5.18 -3.04
C VAL A 109 12.56 -4.39 -2.30
N ALA A 110 13.73 -4.99 -2.13
CA ALA A 110 14.92 -4.34 -1.58
C ALA A 110 16.21 -4.75 -2.31
N VAL A 111 17.25 -3.91 -2.28
CA VAL A 111 18.60 -4.25 -2.76
C VAL A 111 19.57 -4.24 -1.59
N ALA A 112 20.37 -5.30 -1.45
CA ALA A 112 21.36 -5.46 -0.39
C ALA A 112 22.55 -6.30 -0.86
N ARG A 113 23.59 -6.44 -0.03
CA ARG A 113 24.59 -7.49 -0.25
C ARG A 113 23.94 -8.86 -0.09
N CYS A 114 24.31 -9.85 -0.91
CA CYS A 114 23.79 -11.22 -0.79
C CYS A 114 24.12 -11.84 0.56
N GLU A 115 25.34 -11.60 1.05
CA GLU A 115 25.85 -12.01 2.35
C GLU A 115 26.42 -10.80 3.09
N LEU A 116 26.35 -10.79 4.42
CA LEU A 116 26.83 -9.66 5.23
C LEU A 116 28.36 -9.51 5.10
N GLY A 117 28.81 -8.39 4.54
CA GLY A 117 30.22 -8.15 4.22
C GLY A 117 30.71 -8.75 2.90
N GLY A 118 29.85 -9.44 2.14
CA GLY A 118 30.18 -9.96 0.82
C GLY A 118 30.12 -8.90 -0.29
N ASP A 119 30.79 -9.17 -1.42
CA ASP A 119 30.91 -8.23 -2.55
C ASP A 119 29.84 -8.37 -3.64
N THR A 120 28.97 -9.37 -3.56
CA THR A 120 27.84 -9.56 -4.46
C THR A 120 26.60 -8.79 -3.99
N TRP A 121 25.90 -8.15 -4.93
CA TRP A 121 24.59 -7.54 -4.69
C TRP A 121 23.47 -8.52 -5.03
N CYS A 122 22.39 -8.46 -4.26
CA CYS A 122 21.19 -9.27 -4.41
C CYS A 122 19.95 -8.36 -4.39
N VAL A 123 18.94 -8.75 -5.15
CA VAL A 123 17.57 -8.23 -5.04
C VAL A 123 16.78 -9.19 -4.16
N LEU A 124 16.08 -8.65 -3.16
CA LEU A 124 15.14 -9.36 -2.33
C LEU A 124 13.73 -8.97 -2.77
N VAL A 125 12.83 -9.95 -2.88
CA VAL A 125 11.44 -9.78 -3.30
C VAL A 125 10.53 -10.40 -2.24
N GLY A 126 9.60 -9.62 -1.69
CA GLY A 126 8.69 -10.03 -0.64
C GLY A 126 7.28 -10.33 -1.16
N ASP A 127 6.90 -11.60 -1.13
CA ASP A 127 5.51 -12.06 -1.13
C ASP A 127 4.94 -11.94 0.29
N VAL A 128 4.79 -10.69 0.72
CA VAL A 128 4.61 -10.28 2.12
C VAL A 128 3.33 -9.48 2.38
N GLY A 129 2.58 -9.13 1.34
CA GLY A 129 1.21 -8.64 1.50
C GLY A 129 0.32 -9.72 2.11
N ASP A 130 -0.67 -9.28 2.88
CA ASP A 130 -1.78 -10.10 3.37
C ASP A 130 -3.03 -9.24 3.53
N ASN A 131 -3.55 -8.75 2.41
CA ASN A 131 -4.71 -7.85 2.40
C ASN A 131 -5.99 -8.47 3.04
N ALA A 132 -6.04 -9.78 3.25
CA ALA A 132 -7.13 -10.51 3.91
C ALA A 132 -6.84 -10.89 5.38
N GLY A 133 -5.59 -10.91 5.84
CA GLY A 133 -5.20 -11.32 7.19
C GLY A 133 -5.28 -12.83 7.44
N GLU A 134 -5.01 -13.64 6.41
CA GLU A 134 -5.18 -15.10 6.41
C GLU A 134 -3.87 -15.89 6.19
N ARG A 135 -2.73 -15.23 5.94
CA ARG A 135 -1.46 -15.89 5.62
C ARG A 135 -0.75 -16.35 6.90
N GLU A 136 -0.76 -17.65 7.17
CA GLU A 136 0.07 -18.24 8.24
C GLU A 136 1.57 -17.96 8.04
N HIS A 137 2.02 -17.79 6.80
CA HIS A 137 3.38 -17.39 6.48
C HIS A 137 3.45 -16.51 5.23
N VAL A 138 4.52 -15.71 5.17
CA VAL A 138 4.93 -14.92 4.02
C VAL A 138 6.27 -15.43 3.48
N THR A 139 6.62 -15.07 2.24
CA THR A 139 7.83 -15.58 1.58
C THR A 139 8.69 -14.42 1.11
N ILE A 140 10.00 -14.51 1.37
CA ILE A 140 11.00 -13.58 0.86
C ILE A 140 11.95 -14.37 -0.03
N TYR A 141 11.96 -14.02 -1.31
CA TYR A 141 12.90 -14.53 -2.29
C TYR A 141 14.16 -13.66 -2.28
N ARG A 142 15.34 -14.25 -2.48
CA ARG A 142 16.59 -13.51 -2.72
C ARG A 142 17.26 -14.06 -3.97
N VAL A 143 17.56 -13.19 -4.92
CA VAL A 143 18.33 -13.51 -6.13
C VAL A 143 19.58 -12.64 -6.24
N PRO A 144 20.69 -13.15 -6.79
CA PRO A 144 21.77 -12.29 -7.26
C PRO A 144 21.23 -11.20 -8.18
N GLU A 145 21.74 -9.97 -8.04
CA GLU A 145 21.36 -8.87 -8.90
C GLU A 145 21.69 -9.23 -10.38
N PRO A 146 20.69 -9.30 -11.29
CA PRO A 146 20.87 -9.99 -12.58
C PRO A 146 21.91 -9.33 -13.49
N ALA A 147 22.66 -10.17 -14.20
CA ALA A 147 23.64 -9.76 -15.21
C ALA A 147 23.68 -10.80 -16.36
N PRO A 148 23.77 -10.38 -17.64
CA PRO A 148 23.79 -9.01 -18.14
C PRO A 148 22.47 -8.26 -17.91
N ILE A 149 22.47 -6.95 -18.18
CA ILE A 149 21.25 -6.13 -18.30
C ILE A 149 21.36 -5.32 -19.59
N GLY A 150 20.58 -5.74 -20.59
CA GLY A 150 20.46 -5.09 -21.89
C GLY A 150 19.38 -4.01 -21.91
N ALA A 151 18.64 -3.97 -23.01
CA ALA A 151 17.34 -3.31 -23.12
C ALA A 151 16.33 -4.40 -23.48
N GLY A 152 15.28 -4.57 -22.68
CA GLY A 152 14.36 -5.72 -22.82
C GLY A 152 15.03 -7.09 -22.68
N GLU A 153 16.02 -7.24 -21.79
CA GLU A 153 16.65 -8.54 -21.49
C GLU A 153 15.62 -9.51 -20.90
N GLU A 154 15.67 -10.80 -21.25
CA GLU A 154 14.74 -11.80 -20.70
C GLU A 154 15.48 -12.99 -20.09
N GLY A 155 15.02 -13.45 -18.92
CA GLY A 155 15.61 -14.64 -18.30
C GLY A 155 14.80 -15.29 -17.19
N THR A 156 15.47 -16.18 -16.47
CA THR A 156 14.94 -16.86 -15.29
C THR A 156 16.03 -16.89 -14.23
N LEU A 157 15.66 -16.60 -12.97
CA LEU A 157 16.56 -16.62 -11.82
C LEU A 157 16.09 -17.69 -10.83
N VAL A 158 17.03 -18.39 -10.20
CA VAL A 158 16.75 -19.33 -9.11
C VAL A 158 16.90 -18.58 -7.78
N PRO A 159 15.83 -18.39 -6.99
CA PRO A 159 15.91 -17.69 -5.72
C PRO A 159 16.36 -18.60 -4.56
N ASP A 160 17.10 -18.03 -3.62
CA ASP A 160 17.03 -18.48 -2.23
C ASP A 160 15.62 -18.16 -1.69
N VAL A 161 15.04 -19.06 -0.91
CA VAL A 161 13.68 -18.90 -0.36
C VAL A 161 13.72 -18.86 1.16
N LEU A 162 13.17 -17.80 1.75
CA LEU A 162 13.00 -17.61 3.18
C LEU A 162 11.51 -17.46 3.52
N THR A 163 10.95 -18.46 4.19
CA THR A 163 9.61 -18.41 4.76
C THR A 163 9.64 -17.74 6.13
N VAL A 164 8.74 -16.79 6.38
CA VAL A 164 8.61 -16.06 7.65
C VAL A 164 7.20 -16.25 8.20
N ARG A 165 7.11 -16.54 9.51
CA ARG A 165 5.86 -16.66 10.28
C ARG A 165 5.97 -15.72 11.49
N TYR A 166 4.87 -15.05 11.82
CA TYR A 166 4.80 -14.16 12.97
C TYR A 166 4.09 -14.88 14.14
N ASP A 167 4.62 -14.75 15.36
CA ASP A 167 4.10 -15.46 16.54
C ASP A 167 2.72 -14.93 17.02
N ASP A 168 2.33 -13.72 16.62
CA ASP A 168 1.08 -13.05 16.98
C ASP A 168 -0.02 -13.10 15.91
N GLY A 169 0.21 -13.83 14.81
CA GLY A 169 -0.76 -14.10 13.74
C GLY A 169 -0.40 -13.48 12.38
N PRO A 170 -1.28 -13.58 11.37
CA PRO A 170 -1.04 -13.00 10.05
C PRO A 170 -0.97 -11.45 10.08
N HIS A 171 -0.12 -10.87 9.25
CA HIS A 171 0.03 -9.41 9.08
C HIS A 171 0.30 -9.03 7.62
N ASN A 172 -0.29 -7.92 7.20
CA ASN A 172 -0.08 -7.31 5.89
C ASN A 172 1.17 -6.41 5.91
N VAL A 173 2.11 -6.55 4.96
CA VAL A 173 3.38 -5.81 4.91
C VAL A 173 3.63 -5.20 3.52
N GLU A 174 3.99 -3.91 3.50
CA GLU A 174 4.25 -3.11 2.28
C GLU A 174 5.73 -2.70 2.14
N SER A 175 6.59 -3.14 3.06
CA SER A 175 7.97 -2.68 3.09
C SER A 175 8.90 -3.70 3.70
N LEU A 176 9.95 -4.00 2.93
CA LEU A 176 11.12 -4.76 3.31
C LEU A 176 12.32 -3.80 3.32
N VAL A 177 12.92 -3.60 4.49
CA VAL A 177 14.15 -2.81 4.62
C VAL A 177 15.25 -3.70 5.16
N VAL A 178 16.44 -3.68 4.54
CA VAL A 178 17.61 -4.42 5.06
C VAL A 178 18.42 -3.50 5.96
N ALA A 179 18.58 -3.89 7.22
CA ALA A 179 19.36 -3.16 8.22
C ALA A 179 20.88 -3.31 7.99
N PRO A 180 21.72 -2.40 8.52
CA PRO A 180 23.18 -2.50 8.38
C PRO A 180 23.82 -3.77 8.97
N ASP A 181 23.12 -4.45 9.88
CA ASP A 181 23.49 -5.76 10.45
C ASP A 181 23.01 -6.96 9.61
N GLY A 182 22.41 -6.71 8.44
CA GLY A 182 21.86 -7.73 7.54
C GLY A 182 20.47 -8.24 7.92
N SER A 183 19.87 -7.80 9.04
CA SER A 183 18.50 -8.19 9.40
C SER A 183 17.50 -7.60 8.42
N LEU A 184 16.42 -8.35 8.15
CA LEU A 184 15.29 -7.86 7.40
C LEU A 184 14.30 -7.19 8.37
N LEU A 185 13.79 -6.02 8.02
CA LEU A 185 12.74 -5.31 8.73
C LEU A 185 11.48 -5.31 7.85
N LEU A 186 10.41 -5.91 8.35
CA LEU A 186 9.10 -6.00 7.69
C LEU A 186 8.13 -5.03 8.38
N VAL A 187 7.60 -4.06 7.63
CA VAL A 187 6.77 -2.97 8.18
C VAL A 187 5.31 -3.11 7.76
N THR A 188 4.38 -3.14 8.72
CA THR A 188 2.97 -3.49 8.43
C THR A 188 2.08 -2.34 7.94
N LYS A 189 1.12 -2.71 7.09
CA LYS A 189 -0.02 -1.89 6.65
C LYS A 189 -1.17 -2.04 7.61
N GLU A 190 -1.32 -1.03 8.47
CA GLU A 190 -2.38 -0.95 9.46
C GLU A 190 -3.20 0.34 9.27
N ALA A 191 -4.32 0.22 8.57
CA ALA A 191 -5.39 1.21 8.53
C ALA A 191 -6.78 0.57 8.85
N ALA A 192 -6.79 -0.71 9.23
CA ALA A 192 -8.00 -1.44 9.55
C ALA A 192 -8.39 -1.24 11.03
N ARG A 193 -9.64 -0.84 11.28
CA ARG A 193 -10.17 -0.83 12.65
C ARG A 193 -10.38 -2.28 13.09
N ALA A 194 -9.55 -2.78 13.98
CA ALA A 194 -9.86 -4.01 14.71
C ALA A 194 -11.24 -3.86 15.36
N GLY A 195 -12.07 -4.90 15.29
CA GLY A 195 -13.44 -4.87 15.82
C GLY A 195 -13.46 -4.35 17.27
N LYS A 196 -14.32 -3.36 17.55
CA LYS A 196 -14.29 -2.45 18.73
C LYS A 196 -13.42 -1.18 18.58
N GLY A 197 -12.98 -0.83 17.37
CA GLY A 197 -12.59 0.54 17.01
C GLY A 197 -11.22 1.00 17.48
N ARG A 198 -10.35 0.08 17.95
CA ARG A 198 -8.91 0.37 18.10
C ARG A 198 -8.23 0.21 16.75
N VAL A 199 -7.49 1.23 16.34
CA VAL A 199 -6.47 1.12 15.30
C VAL A 199 -5.28 0.39 15.94
N ARG A 200 -4.74 -0.64 15.29
CA ARG A 200 -3.46 -1.24 15.66
C ARG A 200 -2.34 -0.31 15.16
N PRO A 201 -1.22 -0.15 15.90
CA PRO A 201 -0.08 0.58 15.39
C PRO A 201 0.58 -0.19 14.23
N THR A 202 1.24 0.52 13.31
CA THR A 202 2.21 -0.11 12.42
C THR A 202 3.26 -0.85 13.24
N MET A 203 3.48 -2.11 12.90
CA MET A 203 4.46 -2.99 13.53
C MET A 203 5.71 -3.08 12.65
N VAL A 204 6.85 -3.39 13.28
CA VAL A 204 8.13 -3.66 12.60
C VAL A 204 8.66 -5.00 13.09
N TYR A 205 8.57 -6.04 12.26
CA TYR A 205 9.12 -7.35 12.55
C TYR A 205 10.56 -7.45 12.06
N ARG A 206 11.46 -7.98 12.90
CA ARG A 206 12.88 -8.15 12.57
C ARG A 206 13.20 -9.63 12.35
N VAL A 207 13.61 -9.98 11.14
CA VAL A 207 14.12 -11.31 10.80
C VAL A 207 15.64 -11.27 10.79
N ALA A 208 16.28 -12.06 11.66
CA ALA A 208 17.73 -12.04 11.83
C ALA A 208 18.48 -12.73 10.66
N PRO A 209 19.72 -12.32 10.32
CA PRO A 209 20.48 -12.87 9.18
C PRO A 209 20.59 -14.41 9.13
N PRO A 210 20.73 -15.14 10.26
CA PRO A 210 20.81 -16.61 10.23
C PRO A 210 19.56 -17.33 9.69
N ALA A 211 18.42 -16.64 9.55
CA ALA A 211 17.19 -17.22 9.02
C ALA A 211 17.37 -17.81 7.61
N TRP A 212 18.20 -17.20 6.76
CA TRP A 212 18.58 -17.71 5.43
C TRP A 212 19.27 -19.09 5.47
N GLY A 213 19.84 -19.50 6.60
CA GLY A 213 20.44 -20.83 6.81
C GLY A 213 19.52 -21.84 7.52
N ALA A 214 18.45 -21.37 8.17
CA ALA A 214 17.61 -22.20 9.04
C ALA A 214 16.71 -23.19 8.27
N THR A 215 16.41 -22.90 7.00
CA THR A 215 15.52 -23.69 6.12
C THR A 215 16.13 -25.01 5.63
N ARG A 216 17.38 -25.34 5.99
CA ARG A 216 18.06 -26.60 5.58
C ARG A 216 17.63 -27.86 6.34
N ARG A 217 16.58 -27.81 7.17
CA ARG A 217 15.88 -29.02 7.64
C ARG A 217 14.70 -29.30 6.70
N PRO A 218 14.64 -30.49 6.06
CA PRO A 218 13.37 -31.00 5.56
C PRO A 218 12.32 -30.97 6.68
N LEU A 219 11.09 -30.60 6.32
CA LEU A 219 9.93 -30.85 7.18
C LEU A 219 9.73 -32.38 7.29
N PRO A 220 9.25 -32.87 8.44
CA PRO A 220 9.05 -34.30 8.70
C PRO A 220 7.87 -34.88 7.90
#